data_AF-A0A537YMS4-F1
#
_entry.id   AF-A0A537YMS4-F1
#
_cell.length_a   1.000
_cell.length_b   1.000
_cell.length_c   1.000
_cell.angle_alpha   90.00
_cell.angle_beta   90.00
_cell.angle_gamma   90.00
#
_symmetry.space_group_name_H-M   'P 1'
#
loop_
_entity.id
_entity.type
_entity.pdbx_description
1 polymer ?
#
loop_
_entity_poly.entity_id
_entity_poly.type
_entity_poly.pdbx_seq_one_letter_code
_entity_poly.pdbx_strand_id
1 'polypeptide(L)'
;MLVIALSRGRLARPAVRVAGLAIVYLPLVLLLGAALEPGETAERLLVLAGAPVLAGLTLLLLRGYAALAFATGATVLAYAIDVVTGSSLTSLSLLGPNPGLGVRFYGIGNELEALLAVLVVAGTGAGLTAFAARAPRRALAVTFLIIGLSAAVVFAAGRFGADVGAAIVFPDDAAVAAAAIAGHGKRPLALAVVAAPVAVLALLALVDLVSGANAHLTRSVLDAGGLGDLADVAQRRLQLSAHSFGRPVLLAFLPVVVAIAVFAYLRRDRLQAWLAPVPAMRAGLLGALAATVVGTLANDSGALLLEIGTAYLLVFTGFAWAERPPGAAPGPAGR
;
A
#
# COMPACT_ATOMS: atom_id res chain seq x y z
N MET A 1 -14.69 -1.65 -9.62
CA MET A 1 -15.54 -2.42 -10.57
C MET A 1 -17.02 -2.43 -10.17
N LEU A 2 -17.39 -2.35 -8.89
CA LEU A 2 -18.79 -2.07 -8.48
C LEU A 2 -19.33 -0.79 -9.15
N VAL A 3 -18.47 0.23 -9.28
CA VAL A 3 -18.77 1.46 -10.03
C VAL A 3 -19.05 1.21 -11.52
N ILE A 4 -18.49 0.16 -12.13
CA ILE A 4 -18.72 -0.18 -13.55
C ILE A 4 -20.07 -0.84 -13.77
N ALA A 5 -20.61 -1.52 -12.75
CA ALA A 5 -21.99 -2.02 -12.77
C ALA A 5 -23.01 -0.88 -12.59
N LEU A 6 -22.66 0.15 -11.80
CA LEU A 6 -23.56 1.23 -11.42
C LEU A 6 -23.45 2.51 -12.27
N SER A 7 -22.38 2.70 -13.05
CA SER A 7 -22.14 3.99 -13.73
C SER A 7 -21.87 3.85 -15.23
N ARG A 8 -22.98 3.79 -15.99
CA ARG A 8 -22.99 4.05 -17.45
C ARG A 8 -23.23 5.53 -17.81
N GLY A 9 -23.33 6.40 -16.80
CA GLY A 9 -23.63 7.83 -16.99
C GLY A 9 -22.41 8.68 -17.37
N ARG A 10 -22.66 9.86 -17.95
CA ARG A 10 -21.62 10.85 -18.33
C ARG A 10 -20.74 11.28 -17.14
N LEU A 11 -21.26 11.18 -15.93
CA LEU A 11 -20.56 11.56 -14.68
C LEU A 11 -19.74 10.42 -14.05
N ALA A 12 -19.76 9.21 -14.64
CA ALA A 12 -19.10 8.04 -14.07
C ALA A 12 -17.59 8.21 -13.85
N ARG A 13 -16.88 8.65 -14.90
CA ARG A 13 -15.42 8.85 -14.87
C ARG A 13 -14.99 9.97 -13.91
N PRO A 14 -15.57 11.19 -13.95
CA PRO A 14 -15.21 12.22 -12.99
C PRO A 14 -15.54 11.82 -11.54
N ALA A 15 -16.67 11.15 -11.30
CA ALA A 15 -17.00 10.65 -9.97
C ALA A 15 -15.96 9.65 -9.43
N VAL A 16 -15.50 8.71 -10.26
CA VAL A 16 -14.45 7.76 -9.87
C VAL A 16 -13.12 8.46 -9.56
N ARG A 17 -12.75 9.48 -10.33
CA ARG A 17 -11.53 10.26 -10.06
C ARG A 17 -11.61 10.98 -8.72
N VAL A 18 -12.70 11.70 -8.48
CA VAL A 18 -12.91 12.45 -7.24
C VAL A 18 -12.95 11.50 -6.06
N ALA A 19 -13.75 10.43 -6.12
CA ALA A 19 -13.84 9.44 -5.04
C ALA A 19 -12.49 8.75 -4.78
N GLY A 20 -11.76 8.38 -5.83
CA GLY A 20 -10.45 7.74 -5.69
C GLY A 20 -9.42 8.64 -5.02
N LEU A 21 -9.32 9.90 -5.46
CA LEU A 21 -8.42 10.86 -4.81
C LEU A 21 -8.86 11.21 -3.40
N ALA A 22 -10.17 11.31 -3.13
CA ALA A 22 -10.68 11.57 -1.79
C ALA A 22 -10.28 10.45 -0.83
N ILE A 23 -10.38 9.18 -1.24
CA ILE A 23 -9.91 8.04 -0.43
C ILE A 23 -8.40 8.14 -0.18
N VAL A 24 -7.60 8.48 -1.21
CA VAL A 24 -6.14 8.67 -1.06
C VAL A 24 -5.78 9.83 -0.11
N TYR A 25 -6.60 10.89 -0.08
CA TYR A 25 -6.42 12.03 0.81
C TYR A 25 -6.98 11.83 2.22
N LEU A 26 -7.85 10.84 2.42
CA LEU A 26 -8.48 10.62 3.73
C LEU A 26 -7.44 10.51 4.86
N PRO A 27 -6.35 9.73 4.73
CA PRO A 27 -5.32 9.66 5.77
C PRO A 27 -4.63 11.00 6.01
N LEU A 28 -4.39 11.78 4.97
CA LEU A 28 -3.79 13.12 5.09
C LEU A 28 -4.72 14.05 5.87
N VAL A 29 -6.02 14.02 5.58
CA VAL A 29 -7.02 14.84 6.27
C VAL A 29 -7.14 14.45 7.75
N LEU A 30 -7.05 13.16 8.06
CA LEU A 30 -7.03 12.67 9.44
C LEU A 30 -5.76 13.10 10.20
N LEU A 31 -4.61 13.16 9.51
CA LEU A 31 -3.37 13.68 10.09
C LEU A 31 -3.45 15.20 10.30
N LEU A 32 -4.08 15.94 9.38
CA LEU A 32 -4.34 17.37 9.53
C LEU A 32 -5.31 17.67 10.68
N GLY A 33 -6.33 16.83 10.88
CA GLY A 33 -7.24 16.94 12.03
C GLY A 33 -6.48 16.84 13.35
N ALA A 34 -5.56 15.86 13.45
CA ALA A 34 -4.68 15.72 14.61
C ALA A 34 -3.77 16.95 14.84
N ALA A 35 -3.31 17.60 13.77
CA ALA A 35 -2.45 18.79 13.87
C ALA A 35 -3.18 20.08 14.25
N LEU A 36 -4.46 20.20 13.86
CA LEU A 36 -5.24 21.42 14.04
C LEU A 36 -6.06 21.42 15.34
N GLU A 37 -6.23 20.26 15.97
CA GLU A 37 -7.08 20.05 17.15
C GLU A 37 -8.42 20.81 17.07
N PRO A 38 -9.19 20.67 15.96
CA PRO A 38 -10.39 21.45 15.75
C PRO A 38 -11.50 21.04 16.74
N GLY A 39 -12.40 21.96 17.07
CA GLY A 39 -13.62 21.61 17.79
C GLY A 39 -14.47 20.58 17.02
N GLU A 40 -15.31 19.82 17.73
CA GLU A 40 -16.03 18.65 17.20
C GLU A 40 -16.75 18.89 15.85
N THR A 41 -17.46 20.00 15.70
CA THR A 41 -18.15 20.35 14.45
C THR A 41 -17.18 20.59 13.30
N ALA A 42 -16.06 21.27 13.57
CA ALA A 42 -15.04 21.54 12.58
C ALA A 42 -14.26 20.27 12.19
N GLU A 43 -14.02 19.37 13.13
CA GLU A 43 -13.44 18.04 12.85
C GLU A 43 -14.35 17.22 11.93
N ARG A 44 -15.64 17.14 12.24
CA ARG A 44 -16.63 16.42 11.41
C ARG A 44 -16.70 17.00 9.99
N LEU A 45 -16.68 18.32 9.85
CA LEU A 45 -16.67 18.99 8.55
C LEU A 45 -15.36 18.75 7.79
N LEU A 46 -14.22 18.77 8.49
CA LEU A 46 -12.90 18.48 7.90
C LEU A 46 -12.87 17.06 7.34
N VAL A 47 -13.33 16.06 8.10
CA VAL A 47 -13.37 14.66 7.65
C VAL A 47 -14.37 14.46 6.50
N LEU A 48 -15.56 15.07 6.58
CA LEU A 48 -16.61 14.91 5.57
C LEU A 48 -16.27 15.59 4.24
N ALA A 49 -15.70 16.79 4.28
CA ALA A 49 -15.52 17.63 3.10
C ALA A 49 -14.05 17.81 2.68
N GLY A 50 -13.09 17.69 3.60
CA GLY A 50 -11.68 17.98 3.33
C GLY A 50 -11.10 17.10 2.21
N ALA A 51 -11.32 15.79 2.28
CA ALA A 51 -10.80 14.86 1.27
C ALA A 51 -11.44 15.08 -0.12
N PRO A 52 -12.78 15.20 -0.26
CA PRO A 52 -13.41 15.58 -1.52
C PRO A 52 -12.96 16.94 -2.08
N VAL A 53 -12.77 17.94 -1.22
CA VAL A 53 -12.30 19.27 -1.63
C VAL A 53 -10.87 19.20 -2.17
N LEU A 54 -9.95 18.55 -1.44
CA LEU A 54 -8.57 18.34 -1.91
C LEU A 54 -8.52 17.56 -3.22
N ALA A 55 -9.37 16.53 -3.36
CA ALA A 55 -9.52 15.79 -4.61
C ALA A 55 -9.99 16.69 -5.77
N GLY A 56 -11.00 17.53 -5.53
CA GLY A 56 -11.50 18.50 -6.51
C GLY A 56 -10.42 19.50 -6.93
N LEU A 57 -9.76 20.14 -5.96
CA LEU A 57 -8.67 21.10 -6.21
C LEU A 57 -7.52 20.47 -6.99
N THR A 58 -7.14 19.24 -6.64
CA THR A 58 -6.09 18.51 -7.34
C THR A 58 -6.47 18.22 -8.79
N LEU A 59 -7.73 17.89 -9.07
CA LEU A 59 -8.21 17.66 -10.44
C LEU A 59 -8.40 18.94 -11.26
N LEU A 60 -8.50 20.11 -10.60
CA LEU A 60 -8.48 21.41 -11.27
C LEU A 60 -7.05 21.75 -11.75
N LEU A 61 -6.04 21.38 -10.96
CA LEU A 61 -4.64 21.75 -11.22
C LEU A 61 -3.88 20.68 -12.02
N LEU A 62 -4.14 19.40 -11.75
CA LEU A 62 -3.43 18.25 -12.31
C LEU A 62 -4.42 17.31 -13.00
N ARG A 63 -3.93 16.57 -14.01
CA ARG A 63 -4.75 15.66 -14.81
C ARG A 63 -4.22 14.24 -14.77
N GLY A 64 -5.15 13.29 -14.85
CA GLY A 64 -4.84 11.86 -14.93
C GLY A 64 -3.89 11.38 -13.85
N TYR A 65 -2.89 10.59 -14.23
CA TYR A 65 -1.95 10.01 -13.29
C TYR A 65 -1.08 11.03 -12.53
N ALA A 66 -0.94 12.27 -13.03
CA ALA A 66 -0.25 13.32 -12.29
C ALA A 66 -1.02 13.72 -11.02
N ALA A 67 -2.35 13.78 -11.10
CA ALA A 67 -3.21 14.06 -9.93
C ALA A 67 -3.13 12.93 -8.90
N LEU A 68 -3.13 11.67 -9.36
CA LEU A 68 -2.97 10.51 -8.49
C LEU A 68 -1.59 10.46 -7.83
N ALA A 69 -0.53 10.73 -8.60
CA ALA A 69 0.83 10.79 -8.08
C ALA A 69 1.00 11.91 -7.04
N PHE A 70 0.41 13.07 -7.27
CA PHE A 70 0.44 14.17 -6.31
C PHE A 70 -0.32 13.83 -5.02
N ALA A 71 -1.53 13.26 -5.12
CA ALA A 71 -2.30 12.88 -3.95
C ALA A 71 -1.60 11.82 -3.09
N THR A 72 -1.10 10.77 -3.73
CA THR A 72 -0.33 9.71 -3.06
C THR A 72 0.95 10.26 -2.43
N GLY A 73 1.71 11.07 -3.17
CA GLY A 73 2.93 11.71 -2.69
C GLY A 73 2.68 12.64 -1.50
N ALA A 74 1.65 13.50 -1.57
CA ALA A 74 1.29 14.40 -0.48
C ALA A 74 0.90 13.65 0.80
N THR A 75 0.08 12.59 0.68
CA THR A 75 -0.30 11.76 1.81
C THR A 75 0.92 11.05 2.42
N VAL A 76 1.73 10.36 1.60
CA VAL A 76 2.92 9.63 2.07
C VAL A 76 3.95 10.57 2.71
N LEU A 77 4.23 11.72 2.08
CA LEU A 77 5.20 12.69 2.60
C LEU A 77 4.78 13.28 3.93
N ALA A 78 3.49 13.56 4.13
CA ALA A 78 3.01 14.08 5.41
C ALA A 78 3.25 13.09 6.56
N TYR A 79 2.96 11.80 6.35
CA TYR A 79 3.26 10.76 7.33
C TYR A 79 4.77 10.52 7.48
N ALA A 80 5.55 10.58 6.40
CA ALA A 80 7.00 10.47 6.48
C ALA A 80 7.61 11.60 7.34
N ILE A 81 7.13 12.83 7.16
CA ILE A 81 7.55 13.97 7.97
C ILE A 81 7.17 13.73 9.44
N ASP A 82 5.92 13.38 9.72
CA ASP A 82 5.46 13.17 11.09
C ASP A 82 6.27 12.05 11.80
N VAL A 83 6.48 10.92 11.13
CA VAL A 83 7.28 9.79 11.63
C VAL A 83 8.72 10.22 11.93
N VAL A 84 9.37 10.96 11.02
CA VAL A 84 10.73 11.45 11.24
C VAL A 84 10.80 12.47 12.38
N THR A 85 9.73 13.24 12.63
CA THR A 85 9.64 14.19 13.75
C THR A 85 9.24 13.55 15.09
N GLY A 86 9.05 12.23 15.14
CA GLY A 86 8.70 11.52 16.38
C GLY A 86 7.22 11.17 16.52
N SER A 87 6.47 11.08 15.42
CA SER A 87 5.10 10.56 15.35
C SER A 87 4.06 11.27 16.23
N SER A 88 4.25 12.55 16.53
CA SER A 88 3.37 13.33 17.41
C SER A 88 1.93 13.43 16.91
N LEU A 89 1.74 13.47 15.58
CA LEU A 89 0.41 13.58 14.97
C LEU A 89 -0.18 12.21 14.67
N THR A 90 0.63 11.24 14.24
CA THR A 90 0.18 9.87 13.99
C THR A 90 -0.38 9.25 15.26
N SER A 91 0.19 9.51 16.44
CA SER A 91 -0.36 9.02 17.72
C SER A 91 -1.74 9.59 18.07
N LEU A 92 -2.09 10.74 17.52
CA LEU A 92 -3.35 11.44 17.77
C LEU A 92 -4.38 11.25 16.64
N SER A 93 -3.95 10.69 15.50
CA SER A 93 -4.82 10.44 14.36
C SER A 93 -5.73 9.23 14.62
N LEU A 94 -6.93 9.24 14.02
CA LEU A 94 -7.83 8.08 14.02
C LEU A 94 -7.20 6.83 13.36
N LEU A 95 -6.18 7.01 12.51
CA LEU A 95 -5.38 5.92 11.90
C LEU A 95 -4.10 5.60 12.69
N GLY A 96 -3.89 6.27 13.81
CA GLY A 96 -2.81 6.02 14.74
C GLY A 96 -2.95 4.70 15.51
N PRO A 97 -1.97 4.37 16.38
CA PRO A 97 -2.08 3.24 17.30
C PRO A 97 -3.38 3.32 18.11
N ASN A 98 -4.31 2.40 17.89
CA ASN A 98 -5.63 2.46 18.49
C ASN A 98 -5.62 1.91 19.93
N PRO A 99 -5.84 2.72 20.98
CA PRO A 99 -5.85 2.25 22.37
C PRO A 99 -7.06 1.38 22.69
N GLY A 100 -8.11 1.39 21.84
CA GLY A 100 -9.33 0.59 22.03
C GLY A 100 -9.12 -0.92 21.98
N LEU A 101 -7.96 -1.38 21.49
CA LEU A 101 -7.52 -2.79 21.52
C LEU A 101 -6.33 -3.05 22.46
N GLY A 102 -5.80 -2.01 23.12
CA GLY A 102 -4.88 -2.13 24.26
C GLY A 102 -3.43 -2.57 23.99
N VAL A 103 -2.84 -2.34 22.79
CA VAL A 103 -1.49 -2.91 22.52
C VAL A 103 -0.42 -1.98 21.94
N ARG A 104 -0.66 -0.72 21.53
CA ARG A 104 0.43 0.19 21.09
C ARG A 104 0.12 1.66 21.44
N PHE A 105 1.07 2.33 22.11
CA PHE A 105 0.98 3.74 22.55
C PHE A 105 1.89 4.70 21.73
N TYR A 106 2.64 4.19 20.75
CA TYR A 106 3.57 4.95 19.88
C TYR A 106 3.85 4.17 18.57
N GLY A 107 4.20 4.87 17.48
CA GLY A 107 4.59 4.29 16.18
C GLY A 107 3.49 4.22 15.11
N ILE A 108 3.79 3.58 13.98
CA ILE A 108 2.83 3.33 12.88
C ILE A 108 2.03 2.07 13.22
N GLY A 109 0.70 2.17 13.20
CA GLY A 109 -0.17 0.99 13.33
C GLY A 109 -0.16 0.14 12.07
N ASN A 110 -0.42 -1.17 12.19
CA ASN A 110 -0.48 -2.10 11.06
C ASN A 110 -1.43 -1.61 9.93
N GLU A 111 -2.51 -0.91 10.29
CA GLU A 111 -3.47 -0.30 9.35
C GLU A 111 -2.80 0.75 8.46
N LEU A 112 -2.05 1.65 9.07
CA LEU A 112 -1.34 2.73 8.39
C LEU A 112 -0.16 2.19 7.59
N GLU A 113 0.56 1.17 8.08
CA GLU A 113 1.58 0.45 7.30
C GLU A 113 0.99 -0.12 6.00
N ALA A 114 -0.10 -0.88 6.11
CA ALA A 114 -0.76 -1.53 4.97
C ALA A 114 -1.15 -0.54 3.88
N LEU A 115 -1.69 0.59 4.34
CA LEU A 115 -2.11 1.69 3.50
C LEU A 115 -0.91 2.37 2.82
N LEU A 116 0.10 2.74 3.60
CA LEU A 116 1.28 3.44 3.10
C LEU A 116 2.08 2.57 2.11
N ALA A 117 2.19 1.26 2.34
CA ALA A 117 2.81 0.32 1.41
C ALA A 117 2.17 0.41 0.02
N VAL A 118 0.84 0.28 -0.04
CA VAL A 118 0.10 0.41 -1.31
C VAL A 118 0.24 1.80 -1.92
N LEU A 119 0.14 2.87 -1.12
CA LEU A 119 0.28 4.24 -1.60
C LEU A 119 1.66 4.52 -2.20
N VAL A 120 2.74 4.04 -1.57
CA VAL A 120 4.12 4.23 -2.03
C VAL A 120 4.33 3.57 -3.38
N VAL A 121 4.05 2.26 -3.49
CA VAL A 121 4.36 1.52 -4.71
C VAL A 121 3.41 1.83 -5.86
N ALA A 122 2.10 1.95 -5.59
CA ALA A 122 1.13 2.30 -6.64
C ALA A 122 1.21 3.80 -7.02
N GLY A 123 1.48 4.68 -6.05
CA GLY A 123 1.75 6.11 -6.29
C GLY A 123 3.01 6.33 -7.11
N THR A 124 4.08 5.56 -6.87
CA THR A 124 5.27 5.54 -7.73
C THR A 124 4.92 5.13 -9.15
N GLY A 125 4.12 4.08 -9.32
CA GLY A 125 3.61 3.65 -10.63
C GLY A 125 2.83 4.76 -11.35
N ALA A 126 1.99 5.51 -10.63
CA ALA A 126 1.27 6.66 -11.15
C ALA A 126 2.22 7.80 -11.55
N GLY A 127 3.18 8.17 -10.70
CA GLY A 127 4.16 9.23 -10.96
C GLY A 127 5.04 8.91 -12.17
N LEU A 128 5.55 7.69 -12.27
CA LEU A 128 6.31 7.22 -13.43
C LEU A 128 5.47 7.21 -14.70
N THR A 129 4.19 6.86 -14.61
CA THR A 129 3.26 6.92 -15.75
C THR A 129 3.00 8.36 -16.21
N ALA A 130 2.93 9.31 -15.27
CA ALA A 130 2.65 10.71 -15.57
C ALA A 130 3.88 11.46 -16.12
N PHE A 131 5.04 11.26 -15.50
CA PHE A 131 6.21 12.12 -15.70
C PHE A 131 7.39 11.43 -16.38
N ALA A 132 7.42 10.09 -16.42
CA ALA A 132 8.55 9.30 -16.92
C ALA A 132 8.13 8.20 -17.91
N ALA A 133 7.01 8.36 -18.60
CA ALA A 133 6.46 7.33 -19.50
C ALA A 133 7.40 6.86 -20.62
N ARG A 134 8.37 7.72 -21.01
CA ARG A 134 9.38 7.44 -22.05
C ARG A 134 10.72 6.96 -21.50
N ALA A 135 10.89 6.88 -20.18
CA ALA A 135 12.14 6.45 -19.57
C ALA A 135 12.41 4.96 -19.85
N PRO A 136 13.69 4.53 -19.92
CA PRO A 136 14.03 3.14 -20.13
C PRO A 136 13.53 2.28 -18.97
N ARG A 137 13.08 1.05 -19.25
CA ARG A 137 12.55 0.11 -18.24
C ARG A 137 13.48 -0.11 -17.05
N ARG A 138 14.80 -0.09 -17.29
CA ARG A 138 15.82 -0.18 -16.24
C ARG A 138 15.75 1.00 -15.27
N ALA A 139 15.60 2.22 -15.76
CA ALA A 139 15.46 3.40 -14.91
C ALA A 139 14.17 3.32 -14.08
N LEU A 140 13.05 2.93 -14.70
CA LEU A 140 11.78 2.74 -13.99
C LEU A 140 11.90 1.69 -12.85
N ALA A 141 12.54 0.55 -13.13
CA ALA A 141 12.78 -0.49 -12.13
C ALA A 141 13.64 0.03 -10.97
N VAL A 142 14.72 0.75 -11.28
CA VAL A 142 15.59 1.37 -10.26
C VAL A 142 14.83 2.39 -9.43
N THR A 143 13.94 3.19 -10.03
CA THR A 143 13.11 4.15 -9.27
C THR A 143 12.19 3.46 -8.27
N PHE A 144 11.53 2.34 -8.64
CA PHE A 144 10.74 1.56 -7.68
C PHE A 144 11.60 1.10 -6.49
N LEU A 145 12.77 0.53 -6.76
CA LEU A 145 13.68 0.04 -5.72
C LEU A 145 14.15 1.16 -4.79
N ILE A 146 14.55 2.31 -5.35
CA ILE A 146 15.02 3.45 -4.55
C ILE A 146 13.90 3.99 -3.66
N ILE A 147 12.69 4.15 -4.20
CA ILE A 147 11.56 4.67 -3.42
C ILE A 147 11.13 3.67 -2.34
N GLY A 148 11.03 2.38 -2.66
CA GLY A 148 10.70 1.34 -1.68
C GLY A 148 11.73 1.24 -0.55
N LEU A 149 13.03 1.26 -0.89
CA LEU A 149 14.10 1.26 0.11
C LEU A 149 14.08 2.54 0.96
N SER A 150 13.83 3.70 0.35
CA SER A 150 13.72 4.96 1.08
C SER A 150 12.52 4.92 2.05
N ALA A 151 11.38 4.40 1.61
CA ALA A 151 10.21 4.21 2.46
C ALA A 151 10.50 3.24 3.62
N ALA A 152 11.20 2.13 3.36
CA ALA A 152 11.63 1.22 4.41
C ALA A 152 12.54 1.91 5.43
N VAL A 153 13.51 2.73 5.00
CA VAL A 153 14.38 3.49 5.92
C VAL A 153 13.59 4.47 6.76
N VAL A 154 12.60 5.16 6.19
CA VAL A 154 11.77 6.13 6.90
C VAL A 154 10.84 5.45 7.90
N PHE A 155 10.13 4.41 7.48
CA PHE A 155 9.02 3.82 8.24
C PHE A 155 9.42 2.61 9.09
N ALA A 156 10.59 2.00 8.86
CA ALA A 156 11.07 0.86 9.64
C ALA A 156 12.20 1.19 10.63
N ALA A 157 12.84 2.35 10.53
CA ALA A 157 13.92 2.71 11.45
C ALA A 157 13.41 2.80 12.89
N GLY A 158 13.93 1.94 13.78
CA GLY A 158 13.38 1.74 15.12
C GLY A 158 13.39 2.95 16.07
N ARG A 159 14.10 4.03 15.71
CA ARG A 159 13.99 5.34 16.38
C ARG A 159 12.62 6.02 16.20
N PHE A 160 11.80 5.58 15.24
CA PHE A 160 10.53 6.20 14.88
C PHE A 160 9.29 5.32 15.18
N GLY A 161 9.47 4.24 15.94
CA GLY A 161 8.41 3.27 16.25
C GLY A 161 8.40 2.11 15.26
N ALA A 162 9.39 1.21 15.39
CA ALA A 162 9.64 0.08 14.49
C ALA A 162 8.39 -0.75 14.19
N ASP A 163 8.01 -0.84 12.91
CA ASP A 163 7.29 -2.01 12.42
C ASP A 163 8.21 -2.89 11.56
N VAL A 164 8.39 -4.13 12.03
CA VAL A 164 9.13 -5.15 11.28
C VAL A 164 8.39 -5.49 9.98
N GLY A 165 7.06 -5.34 9.97
CA GLY A 165 6.23 -5.45 8.78
C GLY A 165 6.67 -4.47 7.68
N ALA A 166 6.76 -3.18 8.02
CA ALA A 166 7.22 -2.14 7.10
C ALA A 166 8.61 -2.42 6.54
N ALA A 167 9.53 -2.92 7.37
CA ALA A 167 10.88 -3.27 6.94
C ALA A 167 10.88 -4.30 5.80
N ILE A 168 9.93 -5.25 5.84
CA ILE A 168 9.78 -6.35 4.88
C ILE A 168 8.95 -5.94 3.66
N VAL A 169 7.81 -5.28 3.90
CA VAL A 169 6.78 -5.05 2.87
C VAL A 169 7.24 -4.02 1.83
N PHE A 170 7.84 -2.90 2.24
CA PHE A 170 8.25 -1.83 1.32
C PHE A 170 9.39 -2.24 0.34
N PRO A 171 10.39 -3.05 0.74
CA PRO A 171 11.35 -3.55 -0.24
C PRO A 171 10.77 -4.67 -1.12
N ASP A 172 9.91 -5.54 -0.58
CA ASP A 172 9.29 -6.64 -1.33
C ASP A 172 8.40 -6.10 -2.47
N ASP A 173 7.46 -5.21 -2.15
CA ASP A 173 6.52 -4.69 -3.14
C ASP A 173 7.22 -3.89 -4.25
N ALA A 174 8.26 -3.15 -3.90
CA ALA A 174 9.14 -2.44 -4.82
C ALA A 174 9.94 -3.40 -5.71
N ALA A 175 10.43 -4.51 -5.16
CA ALA A 175 11.12 -5.55 -5.92
C ALA A 175 10.18 -6.24 -6.92
N VAL A 176 8.94 -6.54 -6.50
CA VAL A 176 7.89 -7.09 -7.37
C VAL A 176 7.55 -6.11 -8.50
N ALA A 177 7.38 -4.82 -8.19
CA ALA A 177 7.12 -3.79 -9.20
C ALA A 177 8.31 -3.65 -10.17
N ALA A 178 9.55 -3.63 -9.65
CA ALA A 178 10.77 -3.57 -10.45
C ALA A 178 10.92 -4.77 -11.39
N ALA A 179 10.67 -5.99 -10.91
CA ALA A 179 10.70 -7.20 -11.73
C ALA A 179 9.60 -7.19 -12.81
N ALA A 180 8.40 -6.72 -12.45
CA ALA A 180 7.27 -6.61 -13.37
C ALA A 180 7.53 -5.60 -14.51
N ILE A 181 8.13 -4.44 -14.22
CA ILE A 181 8.45 -3.44 -15.25
C ILE A 181 9.67 -3.85 -16.08
N ALA A 182 10.62 -4.59 -15.50
CA ALA A 182 11.76 -5.16 -16.21
C ALA A 182 11.36 -6.28 -17.19
N GLY A 183 10.09 -6.71 -17.18
CA GLY A 183 9.55 -7.71 -18.12
C GLY A 183 10.01 -9.14 -17.80
N HIS A 184 10.35 -9.42 -16.54
CA HIS A 184 10.72 -10.76 -16.12
C HIS A 184 9.50 -11.68 -16.11
N GLY A 185 9.72 -12.99 -16.33
CA GLY A 185 8.64 -13.99 -16.34
C GLY A 185 7.96 -14.18 -14.98
N LYS A 186 6.90 -14.99 -14.92
CA LYS A 186 6.14 -15.24 -13.66
C LYS A 186 7.00 -15.88 -12.54
N ARG A 187 8.02 -16.65 -12.89
CA ARG A 187 8.94 -17.34 -11.96
C ARG A 187 9.74 -16.37 -11.08
N PRO A 188 10.53 -15.42 -11.63
CA PRO A 188 11.27 -14.46 -10.82
C PRO A 188 10.35 -13.53 -10.01
N LEU A 189 9.13 -13.26 -10.47
CA LEU A 189 8.14 -12.53 -9.67
C LEU A 189 7.70 -13.33 -8.44
N ALA A 190 7.40 -14.62 -8.62
CA ALA A 190 7.07 -15.52 -7.52
C ALA A 190 8.26 -15.73 -6.56
N LEU A 191 9.48 -15.79 -7.10
CA LEU A 191 10.70 -15.83 -6.28
C LEU A 191 10.91 -14.53 -5.52
N ALA A 192 10.63 -13.35 -6.09
CA ALA A 192 10.74 -12.08 -5.38
C ALA A 192 9.80 -12.05 -4.16
N VAL A 193 8.53 -12.42 -4.34
CA VAL A 193 7.52 -12.48 -3.26
C VAL A 193 7.94 -13.39 -2.09
N VAL A 194 8.72 -14.44 -2.37
CA VAL A 194 9.15 -15.40 -1.35
C VAL A 194 10.54 -15.07 -0.78
N ALA A 195 11.47 -14.64 -1.64
CA ALA A 195 12.87 -14.46 -1.29
C ALA A 195 13.19 -13.06 -0.79
N ALA A 196 12.48 -12.01 -1.22
CA ALA A 196 12.74 -10.64 -0.78
C ALA A 196 12.50 -10.46 0.73
N PRO A 197 11.42 -11.00 1.34
CA PRO A 197 11.24 -10.95 2.78
C PRO A 197 12.40 -11.58 3.55
N VAL A 198 12.86 -12.76 3.09
CA VAL A 198 13.98 -13.49 3.71
C VAL A 198 15.29 -12.72 3.58
N ALA A 199 15.56 -12.15 2.39
CA ALA A 199 16.77 -11.39 2.13
C ALA A 199 16.84 -10.10 2.95
N VAL A 200 15.72 -9.40 3.13
CA VAL A 200 15.62 -8.21 3.97
C VAL A 200 15.86 -8.56 5.44
N LEU A 201 15.24 -9.64 5.94
CA LEU A 201 15.46 -10.11 7.31
C LEU A 201 16.93 -10.47 7.54
N ALA A 202 17.56 -11.17 6.59
CA ALA A 202 18.98 -11.50 6.65
C ALA A 202 19.87 -10.25 6.63
N LEU A 203 19.52 -9.23 5.83
CA LEU A 203 20.26 -7.97 5.77
C LEU A 203 20.12 -7.18 7.08
N LEU A 204 18.93 -7.09 7.66
CA LEU A 204 18.70 -6.42 8.95
C LEU A 204 19.48 -7.12 10.06
N ALA A 205 19.49 -8.45 10.09
CA ALA A 205 20.29 -9.24 11.03
C ALA A 205 21.80 -9.00 10.83
N LEU A 206 22.26 -8.92 9.57
CA LEU A 206 23.66 -8.62 9.26
C LEU A 206 24.05 -7.20 9.71
N VAL A 207 23.20 -6.20 9.47
CA VAL A 207 23.44 -4.81 9.90
C VAL A 207 23.49 -4.70 11.41
N ASP A 208 22.61 -5.38 12.15
CA ASP A 208 22.63 -5.40 13.62
C ASP A 208 23.89 -6.12 14.15
N LEU A 209 24.28 -7.24 13.53
CA LEU A 209 25.52 -7.96 13.85
C LEU A 209 26.78 -7.10 13.62
N VAL A 210 26.84 -6.37 12.52
CA VAL A 210 27.99 -5.52 12.15
C VAL A 210 28.03 -4.22 12.95
N SER A 211 26.87 -3.65 13.29
CA SER A 211 26.79 -2.41 14.08
C SER A 211 27.02 -2.61 15.58
N GLY A 212 26.99 -3.86 16.06
CA GLY A 212 27.18 -4.18 17.48
C GLY A 212 26.06 -3.66 18.38
N ALA A 213 24.91 -3.28 17.80
CA ALA A 213 23.80 -2.62 18.48
C ALA A 213 23.04 -3.55 19.45
N ASN A 214 23.33 -4.86 19.45
CA ASN A 214 22.75 -5.85 20.39
C ASN A 214 21.22 -5.79 20.43
N ALA A 215 20.55 -5.54 19.31
CA ALA A 215 19.10 -5.52 19.28
C ALA A 215 18.54 -6.94 19.53
N HIS A 216 17.32 -7.01 20.10
CA HIS A 216 16.64 -8.27 20.43
C HIS A 216 16.58 -9.27 19.26
N LEU A 217 16.58 -8.79 18.02
CA LEU A 217 16.57 -9.61 16.81
C LEU A 217 17.85 -10.43 16.63
N THR A 218 19.06 -9.86 16.74
CA THR A 218 20.26 -10.70 16.58
C THR A 218 20.57 -11.52 17.81
N ARG A 219 20.17 -11.10 19.01
CA ARG A 219 20.26 -11.97 20.20
C ARG A 219 19.31 -13.18 20.07
N SER A 220 18.06 -12.97 19.63
CA SER A 220 17.13 -14.08 19.35
C SER A 220 17.45 -14.91 18.11
N VAL A 221 18.35 -14.48 17.21
CA VAL A 221 18.79 -15.28 16.06
C VAL A 221 20.15 -15.96 16.31
N LEU A 222 20.99 -15.39 17.19
CA LEU A 222 22.31 -15.90 17.56
C LEU A 222 22.27 -16.82 18.80
N ASP A 223 21.42 -16.54 19.79
CA ASP A 223 21.19 -17.43 20.95
C ASP A 223 20.22 -18.58 20.61
N ALA A 224 19.42 -18.41 19.55
CA ALA A 224 18.57 -19.43 18.97
C ALA A 224 19.38 -20.34 18.05
N GLY A 225 19.58 -21.59 18.45
CA GLY A 225 20.38 -22.58 17.74
C GLY A 225 19.80 -23.10 16.41
N GLY A 226 19.43 -22.24 15.45
CA GLY A 226 19.19 -22.60 14.05
C GLY A 226 17.81 -22.28 13.46
N LEU A 227 17.56 -22.76 12.24
CA LEU A 227 16.38 -22.50 11.39
C LEU A 227 15.01 -22.78 12.05
N GLY A 228 14.98 -23.52 13.17
CA GLY A 228 13.76 -23.85 13.91
C GLY A 228 13.07 -22.63 14.53
N ASP A 229 13.82 -21.71 15.15
CA ASP A 229 13.22 -20.54 15.82
C ASP A 229 12.69 -19.49 14.82
N LEU A 230 13.29 -19.38 13.63
CA LEU A 230 12.71 -18.58 12.53
C LEU A 230 11.39 -19.17 12.04
N ALA A 231 11.31 -20.51 11.96
CA ALA A 231 10.07 -21.20 11.65
C ALA A 231 9.03 -20.98 12.76
N ASP A 232 9.43 -20.95 14.03
CA ASP A 232 8.53 -20.68 15.16
C ASP A 232 8.02 -19.23 15.20
N VAL A 233 8.87 -18.24 14.90
CA VAL A 233 8.44 -16.84 14.75
C VAL A 233 7.48 -16.69 13.56
N ALA A 234 7.80 -17.29 12.41
CA ALA A 234 6.93 -17.29 11.23
C ALA A 234 5.60 -18.01 11.52
N GLN A 235 5.64 -19.17 12.18
CA GLN A 235 4.46 -19.93 12.59
C GLN A 235 3.61 -19.12 13.56
N ARG A 236 4.22 -18.46 14.55
CA ARG A 236 3.51 -17.61 15.51
C ARG A 236 2.84 -16.42 14.82
N ARG A 237 3.51 -15.77 13.88
CA ARG A 237 2.92 -14.68 13.07
C ARG A 237 1.78 -15.19 12.19
N LEU A 238 1.94 -16.33 11.54
CA LEU A 238 0.88 -16.98 10.76
C LEU A 238 -0.31 -17.37 11.64
N GLN A 239 -0.08 -17.90 12.85
CA GLN A 239 -1.13 -18.23 13.81
C GLN A 239 -1.87 -16.99 14.30
N LEU A 240 -1.18 -15.90 14.60
CA LEU A 240 -1.79 -14.62 14.98
C LEU A 240 -2.59 -14.01 13.83
N SER A 241 -2.02 -14.03 12.62
CA SER A 241 -2.73 -13.64 11.39
C SER A 241 -4.00 -14.47 11.22
N ALA A 242 -3.94 -15.80 11.39
CA ALA A 242 -5.09 -16.69 11.32
C ALA A 242 -6.14 -16.39 12.40
N HIS A 243 -5.72 -16.04 13.63
CA HIS A 243 -6.65 -15.64 14.70
C HIS A 243 -7.37 -14.33 14.39
N SER A 244 -6.76 -13.42 13.63
CA SER A 244 -7.43 -12.17 13.19
C SER A 244 -8.68 -12.45 12.35
N PHE A 245 -8.69 -13.54 11.57
CA PHE A 245 -9.86 -14.01 10.81
C PHE A 245 -10.96 -14.62 11.69
N GLY A 246 -10.74 -14.78 13.00
CA GLY A 246 -11.76 -15.21 13.96
C GLY A 246 -12.60 -14.07 14.53
N ARG A 247 -12.27 -12.79 14.24
CA ARG A 247 -13.02 -11.64 14.76
C ARG A 247 -14.31 -11.41 13.95
N PRO A 248 -15.50 -11.46 14.57
CA PRO A 248 -16.79 -11.42 13.86
C PRO A 248 -16.99 -10.19 12.98
N VAL A 249 -16.47 -9.03 13.39
CA VAL A 249 -16.61 -7.76 12.66
C VAL A 249 -15.82 -7.74 11.36
N LEU A 250 -14.63 -8.35 11.32
CA LEU A 250 -13.79 -8.43 10.11
C LEU A 250 -14.30 -9.52 9.15
N LEU A 251 -14.91 -10.59 9.67
CA LEU A 251 -15.57 -11.61 8.84
C LEU A 251 -16.74 -11.07 8.00
N ALA A 252 -17.35 -9.93 8.37
CA ALA A 252 -18.45 -9.36 7.62
C ALA A 252 -18.02 -8.81 6.23
N PHE A 253 -16.79 -8.34 6.09
CA PHE A 253 -16.28 -7.74 4.85
C PHE A 253 -15.46 -8.71 3.99
N LEU A 254 -14.98 -9.81 4.57
CA LEU A 254 -14.23 -10.84 3.85
C LEU A 254 -14.96 -11.40 2.60
N PRO A 255 -16.29 -11.66 2.62
CA PRO A 255 -17.02 -12.08 1.41
C PRO A 255 -16.94 -11.04 0.28
N VAL A 256 -16.92 -9.76 0.62
CA VAL A 256 -16.81 -8.66 -0.36
C VAL A 256 -15.42 -8.67 -0.97
N VAL A 257 -14.35 -8.81 -0.16
CA VAL A 257 -12.97 -8.95 -0.62
C VAL A 257 -12.82 -10.15 -1.56
N VAL A 258 -13.34 -11.31 -1.18
CA VAL A 258 -13.30 -12.53 -2.01
C VAL A 258 -14.06 -12.30 -3.33
N ALA A 259 -15.25 -11.70 -3.29
CA ALA A 259 -16.02 -11.38 -4.48
C ALA A 259 -15.25 -10.43 -5.42
N ILE A 260 -14.55 -9.42 -4.88
CA ILE A 260 -13.69 -8.52 -5.65
C ILE A 260 -12.54 -9.28 -6.31
N ALA A 261 -11.84 -10.14 -5.55
CA ALA A 261 -10.71 -10.94 -6.05
C ALA A 261 -11.15 -11.92 -7.16
N VAL A 262 -12.25 -12.65 -6.94
CA VAL A 262 -12.85 -13.55 -7.93
C VAL A 262 -13.24 -12.75 -9.18
N PHE A 263 -13.89 -11.61 -9.02
CA PHE A 263 -14.29 -10.79 -10.17
C PHE A 263 -13.08 -10.23 -10.93
N ALA A 264 -12.03 -9.80 -10.23
CA ALA A 264 -10.78 -9.36 -10.84
C ALA A 264 -10.11 -10.49 -11.63
N TYR A 265 -10.10 -11.71 -11.09
CA TYR A 265 -9.59 -12.90 -11.77
C TYR A 265 -10.41 -13.23 -13.04
N LEU A 266 -11.74 -13.25 -12.93
CA LEU A 266 -12.64 -13.52 -14.06
C LEU A 266 -12.56 -12.44 -15.15
N ARG A 267 -12.15 -11.22 -14.81
CA ARG A 267 -12.00 -10.10 -15.76
C ARG A 267 -10.54 -9.73 -16.02
N ARG A 268 -9.60 -10.63 -15.74
CA ARG A 268 -8.15 -10.37 -15.83
C ARG A 268 -7.71 -9.86 -17.20
N ASP A 269 -8.29 -10.37 -18.29
CA ASP A 269 -7.90 -9.94 -19.64
C ASP A 269 -8.32 -8.49 -19.92
N ARG A 270 -9.45 -8.05 -19.36
CA ARG A 270 -9.89 -6.65 -19.43
C ARG A 270 -9.00 -5.74 -18.60
N LEU A 271 -8.65 -6.17 -17.38
CA LEU A 271 -7.72 -5.44 -16.51
C LEU A 271 -6.35 -5.29 -17.17
N GLN A 272 -5.83 -6.36 -17.78
CA GLN A 272 -4.59 -6.34 -18.53
C GLN A 272 -4.67 -5.38 -19.72
N ALA A 273 -5.77 -5.37 -20.47
CA ALA A 273 -5.97 -4.45 -21.58
C ALA A 273 -5.97 -2.97 -21.14
N TRP A 274 -6.52 -2.66 -19.97
CA TRP A 274 -6.52 -1.28 -19.44
C TRP A 274 -5.12 -0.82 -19.01
N LEU A 275 -4.32 -1.75 -18.50
CA LEU A 275 -3.01 -1.47 -17.95
C LEU A 275 -1.88 -1.63 -18.97
N ALA A 276 -2.13 -2.26 -20.12
CA ALA A 276 -1.13 -2.44 -21.18
C ALA A 276 -0.52 -1.12 -21.70
N PRO A 277 -1.28 -0.02 -21.87
CA PRO A 277 -0.72 1.28 -22.28
C PRO A 277 0.08 1.99 -21.18
N VAL A 278 -0.04 1.57 -19.92
CA VAL A 278 0.53 2.23 -18.75
C VAL A 278 1.38 1.24 -17.93
N PRO A 279 2.52 0.78 -18.46
CA PRO A 279 3.28 -0.33 -17.89
C PRO A 279 3.82 -0.03 -16.48
N ALA A 280 4.17 1.23 -16.18
CA ALA A 280 4.62 1.63 -14.84
C ALA A 280 3.48 1.56 -13.81
N MET A 281 2.27 2.03 -14.16
CA MET A 281 1.08 1.86 -13.32
C MET A 281 0.75 0.38 -13.09
N ARG A 282 0.87 -0.45 -14.14
CA ARG A 282 0.69 -1.90 -14.04
C ARG A 282 1.67 -2.52 -13.05
N ALA A 283 2.94 -2.14 -13.13
CA ALA A 283 3.98 -2.61 -12.22
C ALA A 283 3.70 -2.18 -10.77
N GLY A 284 3.30 -0.91 -10.55
CA GLY A 284 2.91 -0.41 -9.24
C GLY A 284 1.72 -1.17 -8.64
N LEU A 285 0.71 -1.52 -9.45
CA LEU A 285 -0.42 -2.35 -9.00
C LEU A 285 -0.04 -3.79 -8.66
N LEU A 286 0.91 -4.38 -9.38
CA LEU A 286 1.43 -5.71 -9.05
C LEU A 286 2.26 -5.67 -7.76
N GLY A 287 3.06 -4.62 -7.56
CA GLY A 287 3.71 -4.35 -6.29
C GLY A 287 2.70 -4.21 -5.15
N ALA A 288 1.67 -3.37 -5.30
CA ALA A 288 0.63 -3.20 -4.28
C ALA A 288 -0.14 -4.49 -3.96
N LEU A 289 -0.34 -5.37 -4.96
CA LEU A 289 -0.90 -6.69 -4.74
C LEU A 289 0.03 -7.56 -3.89
N ALA A 290 1.34 -7.55 -4.18
CA ALA A 290 2.33 -8.22 -3.35
C ALA A 290 2.38 -7.64 -1.93
N ALA A 291 2.38 -6.31 -1.78
CA ALA A 291 2.30 -5.64 -0.48
C ALA A 291 1.10 -6.13 0.34
N THR A 292 -0.07 -6.23 -0.30
CA THR A 292 -1.30 -6.71 0.36
C THR A 292 -1.14 -8.17 0.79
N VAL A 293 -0.62 -9.04 -0.08
CA VAL A 293 -0.46 -10.48 0.21
C VAL A 293 0.62 -10.71 1.27
N VAL A 294 1.82 -10.17 1.08
CA VAL A 294 2.95 -10.32 1.99
C VAL A 294 2.64 -9.65 3.32
N GLY A 295 2.08 -8.44 3.33
CA GLY A 295 1.64 -7.78 4.55
C GLY A 295 0.60 -8.60 5.32
N THR A 296 -0.39 -9.17 4.64
CA THR A 296 -1.41 -10.05 5.27
C THR A 296 -0.78 -11.27 5.94
N LEU A 297 0.24 -11.86 5.32
CA LEU A 297 0.90 -13.07 5.82
C LEU A 297 1.95 -12.77 6.90
N ALA A 298 2.65 -11.64 6.78
CA ALA A 298 3.75 -11.26 7.66
C ALA A 298 3.28 -10.59 8.96
N ASN A 299 2.07 -10.01 8.99
CA ASN A 299 1.54 -9.27 10.13
C ASN A 299 0.46 -10.03 10.91
N ASP A 300 0.31 -9.68 12.18
CA ASP A 300 -0.68 -10.25 13.11
C ASP A 300 -2.13 -9.78 12.84
N SER A 301 -2.31 -8.71 12.06
CA SER A 301 -3.61 -8.14 11.68
C SER A 301 -4.03 -8.49 10.25
N GLY A 302 -3.81 -9.74 9.83
CA GLY A 302 -3.95 -10.19 8.44
C GLY A 302 -5.26 -9.82 7.75
N ALA A 303 -6.42 -10.10 8.36
CA ALA A 303 -7.73 -9.83 7.75
C ALA A 303 -7.94 -8.34 7.43
N LEU A 304 -7.54 -7.47 8.35
CA LEU A 304 -7.63 -6.02 8.22
C LEU A 304 -6.71 -5.48 7.12
N LEU A 305 -5.48 -6.00 7.04
CA LEU A 305 -4.52 -5.65 6.00
C LEU A 305 -5.03 -6.02 4.61
N LEU A 306 -5.64 -7.21 4.51
CA LEU A 306 -6.23 -7.68 3.28
C LEU A 306 -7.39 -6.78 2.82
N GLU A 307 -8.23 -6.33 3.75
CA GLU A 307 -9.33 -5.39 3.48
C GLU A 307 -8.82 -4.03 2.99
N ILE A 308 -7.89 -3.42 3.74
CA ILE A 308 -7.31 -2.11 3.39
C ILE A 308 -6.59 -2.19 2.04
N GLY A 309 -5.73 -3.19 1.86
CA GLY A 309 -5.01 -3.37 0.60
C GLY A 309 -5.94 -3.57 -0.59
N THR A 310 -7.00 -4.38 -0.42
CA THR A 310 -8.02 -4.59 -1.46
C THR A 310 -8.79 -3.31 -1.78
N ALA A 311 -9.16 -2.52 -0.76
CA ALA A 311 -9.85 -1.25 -0.95
C ALA A 311 -9.00 -0.25 -1.76
N TYR A 312 -7.71 -0.13 -1.45
CA TYR A 312 -6.81 0.74 -2.21
C TYR A 312 -6.51 0.19 -3.62
N LEU A 313 -6.32 -1.12 -3.79
CA LEU A 313 -6.23 -1.74 -5.11
C LEU A 313 -7.47 -1.42 -5.98
N LEU A 314 -8.66 -1.43 -5.38
CA LEU A 314 -9.90 -1.01 -6.05
C LEU A 314 -9.89 0.47 -6.45
N VAL A 315 -9.37 1.35 -5.59
CA VAL A 315 -9.21 2.78 -5.90
C VAL A 315 -8.30 2.97 -7.10
N PHE A 316 -7.09 2.40 -7.08
CA PHE A 316 -6.12 2.57 -8.15
C PHE A 316 -6.57 1.91 -9.47
N THR A 317 -7.19 0.73 -9.42
CA THR A 317 -7.76 0.10 -10.62
C THR A 317 -8.99 0.84 -11.14
N GLY A 318 -9.81 1.42 -10.26
CA GLY A 318 -10.89 2.33 -10.62
C GLY A 318 -10.38 3.59 -11.33
N PHE A 319 -9.31 4.18 -10.81
CA PHE A 319 -8.67 5.34 -11.43
C PHE A 319 -8.11 5.00 -12.82
N ALA A 320 -7.43 3.85 -12.97
CA ALA A 320 -6.94 3.38 -14.27
C ALA A 320 -8.08 3.16 -15.28
N TRP A 321 -9.23 2.70 -14.82
CA TRP A 321 -10.44 2.61 -15.65
C TRP A 321 -10.99 3.98 -16.06
N ALA A 322 -10.90 5.00 -15.20
CA ALA A 322 -11.37 6.35 -15.52
C ALA A 322 -10.46 7.03 -16.57
N GLU A 323 -9.16 6.74 -16.54
CA GLU A 323 -8.14 7.29 -17.44
C GLU A 323 -8.07 6.62 -18.81
N ARG A 324 -8.75 5.49 -19.03
CA ARG A 324 -8.72 4.80 -20.33
C ARG A 324 -9.29 5.68 -21.47
N PRO A 325 -8.73 5.63 -22.69
CA PRO A 325 -9.31 6.30 -23.84
C PRO A 325 -10.79 5.91 -24.07
N PRO A 326 -11.69 6.85 -24.39
CA PRO A 326 -13.04 6.51 -24.83
C PRO A 326 -12.96 5.66 -26.11
N GLY A 327 -13.65 4.51 -26.16
CA GLY A 327 -13.67 3.64 -27.34
C GLY A 327 -12.76 2.40 -27.29
N ALA A 328 -11.97 2.21 -26.22
CA ALA A 328 -11.35 0.91 -25.93
C ALA A 328 -12.43 -0.09 -25.47
N ALA A 329 -13.29 -0.50 -26.40
CA ALA A 329 -14.12 -1.68 -26.22
C ALA A 329 -13.20 -2.89 -26.07
N PRO A 330 -13.47 -3.82 -25.13
CA PRO A 330 -12.77 -5.09 -25.16
C PRO A 330 -13.07 -5.74 -26.51
N GLY A 331 -12.02 -6.02 -27.30
CA GLY A 331 -12.15 -6.85 -28.49
C GLY A 331 -12.89 -8.14 -28.12
N PRO A 332 -13.69 -8.72 -29.04
CA PRO A 332 -14.43 -9.92 -28.76
C PRO A 332 -13.48 -10.96 -28.17
N ALA A 333 -13.87 -11.52 -27.01
CA ALA A 333 -13.13 -12.60 -26.40
C ALA A 333 -12.96 -13.69 -27.48
N GLY A 334 -11.70 -13.93 -27.87
CA GLY A 334 -11.36 -15.02 -28.76
C GLY A 334 -11.92 -16.30 -28.16
N ARG A 335 -12.69 -17.02 -28.98
CA ARG A 335 -13.26 -18.34 -28.70
C ARG A 335 -12.17 -19.34 -28.37
#